data_AF-A0A842NTY6-F1
#
_entry.id   AF-A0A842NTY6-F1
#
_cell.length_a   1.000
_cell.length_b   1.000
_cell.length_c   1.000
_cell.angle_alpha   90.00
_cell.angle_beta   90.00
_cell.angle_gamma   90.00
#
_symmetry.space_group_name_H-M   'P 1'
#
loop_
_entity.id
_entity.type
_entity.pdbx_description
1 polymer ?
#
loop_
_entity_poly.entity_id
_entity_poly.type
_entity_poly.pdbx_seq_one_letter_code
_entity_poly.pdbx_strand_id
1 'polypeptide(L)'
;IIIESGGDNVTTTFSPALADYTIYIVDVSGGDKYPRKGGLGIETSDLLVINKIDLAPSIGADLNVMERDAKIVRKNKPYVLVNCKTDQGIEQVARHLIHDVLFDEPPKNMITQVKS
;
A
#
# COMPACT_ATOMS: atom_id res chain seq x y z
N ILE A 1 16.83 -2.58 -4.50
CA ILE A 1 17.23 -2.27 -3.10
C ILE A 1 15.95 -2.08 -2.31
N ILE A 2 15.86 -2.58 -1.09
CA ILE A 2 14.69 -2.36 -0.21
C ILE A 2 15.13 -1.47 0.94
N ILE A 3 14.32 -0.46 1.26
CA ILE A 3 14.53 0.46 2.37
C ILE A 3 13.31 0.36 3.28
N GLU A 4 13.54 -0.07 4.52
CA GLU A 4 12.50 -0.07 5.56
C GLU A 4 12.58 1.24 6.36
N SER A 5 11.43 1.86 6.62
CA SER A 5 11.38 3.01 7.53
C SER A 5 11.42 2.53 8.98
N GLY A 6 11.83 3.39 9.92
CA GLY A 6 11.86 3.03 11.35
C GLY A 6 10.48 2.83 12.01
N GLY A 7 9.39 2.93 11.23
CA GLY A 7 8.02 2.98 11.74
C GLY A 7 7.67 4.33 12.37
N ASP A 8 6.56 4.92 11.94
CA ASP A 8 6.05 6.21 12.46
C ASP A 8 4.55 6.32 12.14
N ASN A 9 3.96 7.50 12.31
CA ASN A 9 2.55 7.79 12.08
C ASN A 9 2.18 7.88 10.58
N VAL A 10 0.88 8.05 10.31
CA VAL A 10 0.28 8.05 8.96
C VAL A 10 0.83 9.10 7.98
N THR A 11 1.55 10.09 8.48
CA THR A 11 2.11 11.17 7.64
C THR A 11 3.48 10.84 7.05
N THR A 12 4.13 9.78 7.52
CA THR A 12 5.51 9.45 7.15
C THR A 12 5.59 8.85 5.75
N THR A 13 6.46 9.42 4.92
CA THR A 13 6.69 9.02 3.53
C THR A 13 8.17 9.10 3.19
N PHE A 14 8.59 8.39 2.14
CA PHE A 14 9.93 8.52 1.58
C PHE A 14 9.98 9.68 0.57
N SER A 15 11.13 10.36 0.51
CA SER A 15 11.39 11.32 -0.56
C SER A 15 11.40 10.61 -1.92
N PRO A 16 10.78 11.17 -2.97
CA PRO A 16 10.91 10.65 -4.34
C PRO A 16 12.35 10.59 -4.85
N ALA A 17 13.28 11.35 -4.25
CA ALA A 17 14.70 11.26 -4.56
C ALA A 17 15.39 10.03 -3.95
N LEU A 18 14.72 9.31 -3.03
CA LEU A 18 15.25 8.16 -2.31
C LEU A 18 14.58 6.84 -2.75
N ALA A 19 13.28 6.86 -3.06
CA ALA A 19 12.52 5.67 -3.40
C ALA A 19 11.69 5.88 -4.66
N ASP A 20 11.90 5.02 -5.66
CA ASP A 20 11.15 5.01 -6.93
C ASP A 20 9.74 4.41 -6.79
N TYR A 21 9.55 3.55 -5.78
CA TYR A 21 8.30 2.88 -5.47
C TYR A 21 8.13 2.76 -3.97
N THR A 22 6.92 3.02 -3.50
CA THR A 22 6.59 3.06 -2.07
C THR A 22 5.45 2.10 -1.73
N ILE A 23 5.71 1.20 -0.79
CA ILE A 23 4.68 0.37 -0.16
C ILE A 23 4.41 0.97 1.22
N TYR A 24 3.14 1.24 1.52
CA TYR A 24 2.72 1.61 2.87
C TYR A 24 1.96 0.44 3.49
N ILE A 25 2.30 0.07 4.72
CA ILE A 25 1.74 -1.10 5.40
C ILE A 25 0.97 -0.62 6.62
N VAL A 26 -0.31 -0.93 6.68
CA VAL A 26 -1.15 -0.81 7.87
C VAL A 26 -1.58 -2.20 8.31
N ASP A 27 -2.04 -2.34 9.54
CA ASP A 27 -2.61 -3.60 10.00
C ASP A 27 -4.00 -3.44 10.59
N VAL A 28 -4.76 -4.54 10.56
CA VAL A 28 -6.13 -4.59 11.07
C VAL A 28 -6.19 -4.32 12.58
N SER A 29 -5.13 -4.61 13.35
CA SER A 29 -5.09 -4.32 14.80
C SER A 29 -5.10 -2.83 15.13
N GLY A 30 -4.79 -1.96 14.16
CA GLY A 30 -5.01 -0.51 14.24
C GLY A 30 -6.49 -0.07 14.17
N GLY A 31 -7.41 -0.99 13.86
CA GLY A 31 -8.85 -0.79 13.74
C GLY A 31 -9.34 -0.59 12.29
N ASP A 32 -10.60 -0.93 12.04
CA ASP A 32 -11.24 -0.86 10.71
C ASP A 32 -11.35 0.56 10.12
N LYS A 33 -11.30 1.58 10.97
CA LYS A 33 -11.29 2.99 10.58
C LYS A 33 -9.89 3.50 10.21
N TYR A 34 -8.85 2.67 10.22
CA TYR A 34 -7.50 3.16 9.98
C TYR A 34 -7.30 3.74 8.56
N PRO A 35 -7.78 3.11 7.46
CA PRO A 35 -7.61 3.66 6.12
C PRO A 35 -8.22 5.07 5.94
N ARG A 36 -9.38 5.32 6.55
CA ARG A 36 -10.05 6.63 6.50
C ARG A 36 -9.40 7.72 7.35
N LYS A 37 -8.40 7.40 8.18
CA LYS A 37 -7.56 8.45 8.81
C LYS A 37 -6.72 9.20 7.78
N GLY A 38 -6.50 8.60 6.60
CA GLY A 38 -5.72 9.21 5.52
C GLY A 38 -4.27 9.43 5.92
N GLY A 39 -3.66 10.48 5.38
CA GLY A 39 -2.24 10.76 5.54
C GLY A 39 -1.47 10.33 4.31
N LEU A 40 -0.33 11.00 4.07
CA LEU A 40 0.41 10.87 2.83
C LEU A 40 0.80 9.41 2.54
N GLY A 41 1.18 8.63 3.55
CA GLY A 41 1.49 7.21 3.34
C GLY A 41 0.31 6.40 2.79
N ILE A 42 -0.88 6.57 3.35
CA ILE A 42 -2.09 5.86 2.91
C ILE A 42 -2.58 6.41 1.57
N GLU A 43 -2.54 7.71 1.34
CA GLU A 43 -3.11 8.37 0.15
C GLU A 43 -2.21 8.25 -1.08
N THR A 44 -0.89 8.39 -0.91
CA THR A 44 0.03 8.63 -2.02
C THR A 44 0.90 7.44 -2.38
N SER A 45 1.11 6.48 -1.47
CA SER A 45 1.90 5.28 -1.76
C SER A 45 1.41 4.54 -2.99
N ASP A 46 2.35 3.94 -3.71
CA ASP A 46 2.06 3.18 -4.92
C ASP A 46 1.22 1.95 -4.58
N LEU A 47 1.55 1.25 -3.50
CA LEU A 47 0.79 0.12 -2.98
C LEU A 47 0.50 0.27 -1.48
N LEU A 48 -0.79 0.12 -1.09
CA LEU A 48 -1.18 -0.05 0.30
C LEU A 48 -1.33 -1.55 0.62
N VAL A 49 -0.68 -2.02 1.67
CA VAL A 49 -0.91 -3.35 2.23
C VAL A 49 -1.70 -3.22 3.53
N ILE A 50 -2.80 -3.94 3.64
CA ILE A 50 -3.58 -4.07 4.87
C ILE A 50 -3.33 -5.48 5.42
N ASN A 51 -2.42 -5.58 6.38
CA ASN A 51 -1.94 -6.85 6.91
C ASN A 51 -2.72 -7.32 8.15
N LYS A 52 -2.50 -8.58 8.57
CA LYS A 52 -3.10 -9.23 9.73
C LYS A 52 -4.62 -9.35 9.63
N ILE A 53 -5.14 -9.63 8.43
CA ILE A 53 -6.59 -9.75 8.18
C ILE A 53 -7.25 -10.87 8.99
N ASP A 54 -6.48 -11.85 9.45
CA ASP A 54 -6.91 -12.90 10.37
C ASP A 54 -7.40 -12.37 11.71
N LEU A 55 -6.95 -11.17 12.13
CA LEU A 55 -7.36 -10.59 13.40
C LEU A 55 -8.75 -9.95 13.36
N ALA A 56 -9.32 -9.72 12.18
CA ALA A 56 -10.59 -9.00 12.03
C ALA A 56 -11.72 -9.56 12.91
N PRO A 57 -11.98 -10.89 12.95
CA PRO A 57 -13.03 -11.46 13.80
C PRO A 57 -12.74 -11.30 15.29
N SER A 58 -11.47 -11.38 15.70
CA SER A 58 -11.06 -11.36 17.11
C SER A 58 -11.17 -9.97 17.75
N ILE A 59 -11.13 -8.90 16.94
CA ILE A 59 -11.18 -7.51 17.41
C ILE A 59 -12.43 -6.76 16.95
N GLY A 60 -13.35 -7.43 16.24
CA GLY A 60 -14.58 -6.83 15.72
C GLY A 60 -14.35 -5.81 14.60
N ALA A 61 -13.28 -5.95 13.81
CA ALA A 61 -13.01 -5.10 12.66
C ALA A 61 -13.73 -5.62 11.41
N ASP A 62 -14.28 -4.72 10.59
CA ASP A 62 -14.90 -5.06 9.30
C ASP A 62 -13.93 -4.78 8.14
N LEU A 63 -13.49 -5.84 7.46
CA LEU A 63 -12.60 -5.73 6.30
C LEU A 63 -13.26 -4.97 5.14
N ASN A 64 -14.59 -5.06 4.98
CA ASN A 64 -15.30 -4.34 3.92
C ASN A 64 -15.25 -2.82 4.15
N VAL A 65 -15.29 -2.38 5.42
CA VAL A 65 -15.11 -0.98 5.79
C VAL A 65 -13.71 -0.52 5.41
N MET A 66 -12.68 -1.30 5.75
CA MET A 66 -11.30 -0.99 5.41
C MET A 66 -11.07 -0.88 3.90
N GLU A 67 -11.59 -1.84 3.12
CA GLU A 67 -11.46 -1.85 1.66
C GLU A 67 -12.19 -0.67 1.02
N ARG A 68 -13.44 -0.42 1.43
CA ARG A 68 -14.23 0.73 0.94
C ARG A 68 -13.49 2.03 1.19
N ASP A 69 -13.00 2.22 2.41
CA ASP A 69 -12.36 3.46 2.81
C ASP A 69 -11.00 3.62 2.14
N ALA A 70 -10.24 2.53 1.98
CA ALA A 70 -9.00 2.51 1.20
C ALA A 70 -9.26 2.94 -0.25
N LYS A 71 -10.26 2.37 -0.94
CA LYS A 71 -10.62 2.77 -2.33
C LYS A 71 -10.91 4.26 -2.44
N ILE A 72 -11.68 4.81 -1.50
CA ILE A 72 -12.09 6.22 -1.50
C ILE A 72 -10.88 7.13 -1.28
N VAL A 73 -10.13 6.91 -0.20
CA VAL A 73 -8.99 7.77 0.20
C VAL A 73 -7.88 7.72 -0.84
N ARG A 74 -7.63 6.53 -1.40
CA ARG A 74 -6.58 6.29 -2.40
C ARG A 74 -6.97 6.67 -3.83
N LYS A 75 -8.19 7.15 -4.06
CA LYS A 75 -8.71 7.44 -5.42
C LYS A 75 -8.53 6.25 -6.37
N ASN A 76 -8.85 5.05 -5.89
CA ASN A 76 -8.68 3.77 -6.59
C ASN A 76 -7.23 3.32 -6.90
N LYS A 77 -6.19 3.91 -6.27
CA LYS A 77 -4.84 3.30 -6.29
C LYS A 77 -4.85 1.91 -5.63
N PRO A 78 -3.97 0.98 -6.05
CA PRO A 78 -4.05 -0.41 -5.65
C PRO A 78 -3.82 -0.60 -4.15
N TYR A 79 -4.47 -1.61 -3.60
CA TYR A 79 -4.24 -2.10 -2.24
C TYR A 79 -4.38 -3.62 -2.23
N VAL A 80 -3.78 -4.28 -1.24
CA VAL A 80 -3.88 -5.73 -1.06
C VAL A 80 -4.17 -6.07 0.39
N LEU A 81 -5.15 -6.95 0.60
CA LEU A 81 -5.42 -7.57 1.90
C LEU A 81 -4.46 -8.74 2.11
N VAL A 82 -3.74 -8.74 3.23
CA VAL A 82 -2.65 -9.70 3.48
C VAL A 82 -2.78 -10.38 4.84
N ASN A 83 -2.49 -11.68 4.86
CA ASN A 83 -2.09 -12.40 6.06
C ASN A 83 -0.71 -13.02 5.84
N CYS A 84 0.33 -12.38 6.37
CA CYS A 84 1.70 -12.89 6.24
C CYS A 84 1.94 -14.22 6.98
N LYS A 85 1.05 -14.67 7.88
CA LYS A 85 1.20 -15.97 8.55
C LYS A 85 0.78 -17.15 7.68
N THR A 86 -0.07 -16.90 6.68
CA THR A 86 -0.66 -17.95 5.83
C THR A 86 -0.38 -17.69 4.35
N ASP A 87 0.54 -16.77 4.04
CA ASP A 87 0.87 -16.29 2.70
C ASP A 87 -0.29 -15.74 1.87
N GLN A 88 -1.45 -15.49 2.49
CA GLN A 88 -2.61 -14.93 1.80
C GLN A 88 -2.27 -13.51 1.35
N GLY A 89 -2.42 -13.25 0.04
CA GLY A 89 -2.16 -11.95 -0.56
C GLY A 89 -0.69 -11.65 -0.87
N ILE A 90 0.27 -12.47 -0.40
CA ILE A 90 1.71 -12.26 -0.66
C ILE A 90 2.03 -12.30 -2.14
N GLU A 91 1.49 -13.29 -2.85
CA GLU A 91 1.64 -13.42 -4.31
C GLU A 91 1.10 -12.20 -5.08
N GLN A 92 0.03 -11.57 -4.59
CA GLN A 92 -0.53 -10.36 -5.20
C GLN A 92 0.39 -9.16 -5.00
N VAL A 93 0.97 -9.02 -3.80
CA VAL A 93 2.01 -8.00 -3.53
C VAL A 93 3.24 -8.22 -4.42
N ALA A 94 3.71 -9.47 -4.55
CA ALA A 94 4.85 -9.79 -5.41
C ALA A 94 4.59 -9.41 -6.87
N ARG A 95 3.39 -9.68 -7.40
CA ARG A 95 3.00 -9.26 -8.76
C ARG A 95 3.03 -7.76 -8.96
N HIS A 96 2.57 -6.97 -7.97
CA HIS A 96 2.71 -5.52 -8.03
C HIS A 96 4.17 -5.08 -8.14
N LEU A 97 5.06 -5.69 -7.35
CA LEU A 97 6.49 -5.36 -7.40
C LEU A 97 7.13 -5.76 -8.74
N ILE A 98 6.80 -6.94 -9.25
CA ILE A 98 7.30 -7.41 -10.54
C ILE A 98 6.84 -6.47 -11.67
N HIS A 99 5.54 -6.15 -11.71
CA HIS A 99 4.95 -5.30 -12.73
C HIS A 99 5.47 -3.85 -12.64
N ASP A 100 5.38 -3.24 -11.46
CA ASP A 100 5.59 -1.80 -11.28
C ASP A 100 7.08 -1.41 -11.15
N VAL A 101 7.94 -2.33 -10.70
CA VAL A 101 9.36 -2.04 -10.38
C VAL A 101 10.33 -2.77 -11.29
N LEU A 102 10.01 -3.98 -11.76
CA LEU A 102 10.94 -4.84 -12.51
C LEU A 102 10.73 -4.82 -14.04
N PHE A 103 10.11 -3.76 -14.57
CA PHE A 103 10.08 -3.39 -16.00
C PHE A 103 9.20 -4.25 -16.92
N ASP A 104 7.97 -4.58 -16.52
CA ASP A 104 6.93 -4.85 -17.54
C ASP A 104 6.39 -3.54 -18.18
N GLU A 105 6.71 -2.36 -17.62
CA GLU A 105 6.51 -1.04 -18.25
C GLU A 105 7.71 -0.09 -18.06
N PRO A 106 7.99 0.82 -19.03
CA PRO A 106 9.07 1.80 -18.90
C PRO A 106 8.80 2.85 -17.79
N PRO A 107 9.85 3.42 -17.15
CA PRO A 107 9.69 4.38 -16.06
C PRO A 107 8.80 5.57 -16.45
N LYS A 108 7.84 5.94 -15.57
CA LYS A 108 6.89 7.05 -15.80
C LYS A 108 7.56 8.38 -16.19
N ASN A 109 8.80 8.61 -15.75
CA ASN A 109 9.56 9.82 -16.07
C ASN A 109 10.06 9.88 -17.54
N MET A 110 10.02 8.79 -18.29
CA MET A 110 10.34 8.79 -19.73
C MET A 110 9.17 9.23 -20.61
N ILE A 111 7.93 9.22 -20.11
CA ILE A 111 6.74 9.52 -20.93
C ILE A 111 6.58 11.05 -21.12
N THR A 112 7.09 11.87 -20.21
CA THR A 112 6.96 13.35 -20.29
C THR A 112 7.92 14.00 -21.29
N GLN A 113 8.95 13.28 -21.77
CA GLN A 113 9.90 13.81 -22.76
C GLN A 113 9.62 13.40 -24.21
N VAL A 114 8.56 12.62 -24.45
CA VAL A 114 8.17 12.19 -25.81
C VAL A 114 6.75 12.66 -26.13
N LYS A 115 6.50 13.95 -25.98
CA LYS A 115 5.46 14.64 -26.75
C LYS A 115 6.03 15.98 -27.21
N SER A 116 6.50 15.96 -28.45
CA SER A 116 6.77 17.13 -29.29
C SER A 116 5.50 17.96 -29.47
#